data_AF-N6XWK9-F1
#
_entry.id   AF-N6XWK9-F1
#
_cell.length_a   1.000
_cell.length_b   1.000
_cell.length_c   1.000
_cell.angle_alpha   90.00
_cell.angle_beta   90.00
_cell.angle_gamma   90.00
#
_symmetry.space_group_name_H-M   'P 1'
#
loop_
_entity.id
_entity.type
_entity.pdbx_description
1 polymer ?
#
loop_
_entity_poly.entity_id
_entity_poly.type
_entity_poly.pdbx_seq_one_letter_code
_entity_poly.pdbx_strand_id
1 'polypeptide(L)'
;MTQDKDAPLREDIRLLGRLLGDTVRDQQGAAAFELIERIRQNSVRFRRDDDIAARRELEDILDALSRDQTIQVVRAFSYFSHLANIAEDQHHIRRSRAHLVAGSAPREGSLPHALQAVFDSGVTDAAGLVAFFDAALVSPVLTAHPTEVQRKSILNCETVIARLLDERDRMQLTPEEAAASDEALRRAVLTLWQTRMLRTAKLSVIDEVNNGLSYFDTTFLRELPRLYAS
;
A
#
# COMPACT_ATOMS: atom_id res chain seq x y z
N MET A 1 -18.12 -24.04 -3.74
CA MET A 1 -16.67 -23.72 -3.77
C MET A 1 -16.52 -22.32 -3.21
N THR A 2 -15.96 -22.19 -2.00
CA THR A 2 -15.70 -20.88 -1.39
C THR A 2 -14.58 -20.23 -2.21
N GLN A 3 -14.93 -19.24 -3.03
CA GLN A 3 -13.95 -18.47 -3.80
C GLN A 3 -12.95 -17.89 -2.81
N ASP A 4 -11.67 -18.19 -2.99
CA ASP A 4 -10.61 -17.73 -2.10
C ASP A 4 -10.54 -16.20 -2.16
N LYS A 5 -11.04 -15.55 -1.10
CA LYS A 5 -11.23 -14.11 -1.06
C LYS A 5 -9.91 -13.35 -1.18
N ASP A 6 -8.79 -13.98 -0.85
CA ASP A 6 -7.46 -13.37 -0.87
C ASP A 6 -6.69 -13.71 -2.15
N ALA A 7 -7.29 -14.48 -3.08
CA ALA A 7 -6.65 -14.78 -4.36
C ALA A 7 -6.28 -13.51 -5.16
N PRO A 8 -7.17 -12.49 -5.29
CA PRO A 8 -6.82 -11.26 -6.00
C PRO A 8 -5.63 -10.51 -5.35
N LEU A 9 -5.58 -10.45 -4.02
CA LEU A 9 -4.45 -9.86 -3.30
C LEU A 9 -3.13 -10.55 -3.63
N ARG A 10 -3.12 -11.89 -3.60
CA ARG A 10 -1.91 -12.66 -3.91
C ARG A 10 -1.50 -12.52 -5.37
N GLU A 11 -2.45 -12.35 -6.28
CA GLU A 11 -2.16 -12.07 -7.69
C GLU A 11 -1.47 -10.71 -7.87
N ASP A 12 -1.96 -9.67 -7.20
CA ASP A 12 -1.36 -8.33 -7.24
C ASP A 12 0.05 -8.33 -6.64
N ILE A 13 0.25 -8.94 -5.46
CA ILE A 13 1.57 -9.07 -4.82
C ILE A 13 2.54 -9.82 -5.75
N ARG A 14 2.09 -10.89 -6.41
CA ARG A 14 2.93 -11.64 -7.35
C ARG A 14 3.23 -10.84 -8.61
N LEU A 15 2.27 -10.09 -9.14
CA LEU A 15 2.46 -9.22 -10.31
C LEU A 15 3.52 -8.16 -10.00
N LEU A 16 3.31 -7.37 -8.94
CA LEU A 16 4.23 -6.31 -8.56
C LEU A 16 5.61 -6.85 -8.17
N GLY A 17 5.66 -8.00 -7.48
CA GLY A 17 6.91 -8.68 -7.16
C GLY A 17 7.69 -9.12 -8.40
N ARG A 18 7.01 -9.66 -9.44
CA ARG A 18 7.66 -9.99 -10.72
C ARG A 18 8.17 -8.74 -11.44
N LEU A 19 7.35 -7.68 -11.53
CA LEU A 19 7.75 -6.42 -12.17
C LEU A 19 8.96 -5.79 -11.48
N LEU A 20 9.02 -5.83 -10.16
CA LEU A 20 10.19 -5.36 -9.41
C LEU A 20 11.41 -6.26 -9.65
N GLY A 21 11.24 -7.59 -9.65
CA GLY A 21 12.32 -8.53 -9.94
C GLY A 21 12.91 -8.33 -11.34
N ASP A 22 12.07 -8.19 -12.35
CA ASP A 22 12.50 -7.91 -13.72
C ASP A 22 13.19 -6.54 -13.82
N THR A 23 12.67 -5.53 -13.12
CA THR A 23 13.32 -4.21 -13.02
C THR A 23 14.71 -4.32 -12.39
N VAL A 24 14.88 -5.07 -11.30
CA VAL A 24 16.19 -5.28 -10.67
C VAL A 24 17.14 -6.01 -11.63
N ARG A 25 16.66 -7.06 -12.30
CA ARG A 25 17.46 -7.82 -13.29
C ARG A 25 17.94 -6.92 -14.42
N ASP A 26 17.06 -6.09 -14.97
CA ASP A 26 17.37 -5.19 -16.08
C ASP A 26 18.32 -4.04 -15.66
N GLN A 27 18.15 -3.51 -14.46
CA GLN A 27 18.88 -2.31 -14.01
C GLN A 27 20.17 -2.61 -13.26
N GLN A 28 20.28 -3.75 -12.57
CA GLN A 28 21.43 -4.13 -11.73
C GLN A 28 22.09 -5.43 -12.17
N GLY A 29 21.53 -6.12 -13.16
CA GLY A 29 22.04 -7.37 -13.70
C GLY A 29 21.50 -8.61 -12.97
N ALA A 30 21.69 -9.77 -13.63
CA ALA A 30 21.21 -11.05 -13.14
C ALA A 30 21.79 -11.43 -11.77
N ALA A 31 23.08 -11.15 -11.52
CA ALA A 31 23.72 -11.49 -10.24
C ALA A 31 23.07 -10.79 -9.03
N ALA A 32 22.65 -9.53 -9.18
CA ALA A 32 21.96 -8.80 -8.12
C ALA A 32 20.56 -9.37 -7.87
N PHE A 33 19.82 -9.69 -8.94
CA PHE A 33 18.52 -10.35 -8.86
C PHE A 33 18.62 -11.71 -8.13
N GLU A 34 19.55 -12.57 -8.53
CA GLU A 34 19.76 -13.89 -7.90
C GLU A 34 20.14 -13.77 -6.43
N LEU A 35 20.97 -12.78 -6.07
CA LEU A 35 21.31 -12.52 -4.68
C LEU A 35 20.08 -12.17 -3.84
N ILE A 36 19.24 -11.24 -4.31
CA ILE A 36 18.01 -10.83 -3.63
C ILE A 36 17.04 -12.01 -3.50
N GLU A 37 16.89 -12.80 -4.57
CA GLU A 37 15.99 -13.94 -4.60
C GLU A 37 16.47 -15.06 -3.66
N ARG A 38 17.79 -15.31 -3.58
CA ARG A 38 18.37 -16.26 -2.62
C ARG A 38 18.12 -15.85 -1.17
N ILE A 39 18.26 -14.54 -0.87
CA ILE A 39 17.93 -14.00 0.46
C ILE A 39 16.44 -14.20 0.76
N ARG A 40 15.55 -13.91 -0.20
CA ARG A 40 14.09 -14.07 -0.05
C ARG A 40 13.71 -15.54 0.21
N GLN A 41 14.26 -16.47 -0.57
CA GLN A 41 13.97 -17.90 -0.45
C GLN A 41 14.43 -18.47 0.90
N ASN A 42 15.65 -18.15 1.33
CA ASN A 42 16.15 -18.57 2.64
C ASN A 42 15.34 -17.98 3.79
N SER A 43 14.94 -16.70 3.70
CA SER A 43 14.08 -16.05 4.69
C SER A 43 12.71 -16.73 4.82
N VAL A 44 12.10 -17.12 3.68
CA VAL A 44 10.81 -17.83 3.67
C VAL A 44 10.94 -19.25 4.25
N ARG A 45 11.98 -20.00 3.87
CA ARG A 45 12.23 -21.35 4.39
C ARG A 45 12.45 -21.33 5.90
N PHE A 46 13.30 -20.42 6.38
CA PHE A 46 13.53 -20.26 7.81
C PHE A 46 12.23 -19.94 8.56
N ARG A 47 11.42 -19.00 8.07
CA ARG A 47 10.17 -18.60 8.74
C ARG A 47 9.09 -19.69 8.72
N ARG A 48 9.02 -20.49 7.64
CA ARG A 48 7.95 -21.48 7.45
C ARG A 48 8.26 -22.81 8.13
N ASP A 49 9.51 -23.27 8.01
CA ASP A 49 9.91 -24.64 8.33
C ASP A 49 10.86 -24.72 9.54
N ASP A 50 11.14 -23.56 10.19
CA ASP A 50 12.13 -23.40 11.27
C ASP A 50 13.52 -23.98 10.90
N ASP A 51 13.86 -23.85 9.61
CA ASP A 51 15.05 -24.45 9.01
C ASP A 51 16.32 -23.71 9.46
N ILE A 52 17.01 -24.29 10.44
CA ILE A 52 18.26 -23.77 11.01
C ILE A 52 19.38 -23.70 9.94
N ALA A 53 19.38 -24.57 8.95
CA ALA A 53 20.37 -24.51 7.87
C ALA A 53 20.13 -23.31 6.97
N ALA A 54 18.87 -23.03 6.61
CA ALA A 54 18.50 -21.84 5.86
C ALA A 54 18.82 -20.55 6.62
N ARG A 55 18.70 -20.56 7.95
CA ARG A 55 19.13 -19.44 8.81
C ARG A 55 20.64 -19.19 8.71
N ARG A 56 21.47 -20.23 8.83
CA ARG A 56 22.93 -20.10 8.72
C ARG A 56 23.35 -19.60 7.34
N GLU A 57 22.75 -20.15 6.28
CA GLU A 57 23.01 -19.68 4.92
C GLU A 57 22.62 -18.20 4.76
N LEU A 58 21.49 -17.77 5.32
CA LEU A 58 21.08 -16.37 5.32
C LEU A 58 22.10 -15.49 6.06
N GLU A 59 22.54 -15.88 7.26
CA GLU A 59 23.57 -15.17 8.04
C GLU A 59 24.87 -15.02 7.24
N ASP A 60 25.38 -16.11 6.65
CA ASP A 60 26.59 -16.12 5.83
C ASP A 60 26.47 -15.18 4.61
N ILE A 61 25.31 -15.18 3.94
CA ILE A 61 25.06 -14.30 2.79
C ILE A 61 25.09 -12.83 3.22
N LEU A 62 24.42 -12.50 4.33
CA LEU A 62 24.30 -11.13 4.82
C LEU A 62 25.65 -10.58 5.29
N ASP A 63 26.46 -11.39 5.98
CA ASP A 63 27.79 -11.02 6.46
C ASP A 63 28.79 -10.81 5.31
N ALA A 64 28.60 -11.49 4.18
CA ALA A 64 29.45 -11.37 3.00
C ALA A 64 29.05 -10.20 2.05
N LEU A 65 27.97 -9.47 2.33
CA LEU A 65 27.52 -8.39 1.45
C LEU A 65 28.53 -7.23 1.42
N SER A 66 28.96 -6.86 0.22
CA SER A 66 29.61 -5.58 0.01
C SER A 66 28.62 -4.43 0.25
N ARG A 67 29.13 -3.23 0.54
CA ARG A 67 28.32 -2.04 0.79
C ARG A 67 27.30 -1.76 -0.32
N ASP A 68 27.71 -1.93 -1.59
CA ASP A 68 26.84 -1.67 -2.74
C ASP A 68 25.73 -2.72 -2.85
N GLN A 69 26.06 -3.99 -2.59
CA GLN A 69 25.07 -5.07 -2.53
C GLN A 69 24.09 -4.86 -1.36
N THR A 70 24.57 -4.44 -0.18
CA THR A 70 23.70 -4.10 0.96
C THR A 70 22.68 -3.04 0.56
N ILE A 71 23.10 -1.97 -0.13
CA ILE A 71 22.19 -0.91 -0.59
C ILE A 71 21.16 -1.46 -1.59
N GLN A 72 21.57 -2.30 -2.54
CA GLN A 72 20.66 -2.92 -3.51
C GLN A 72 19.62 -3.83 -2.83
N VAL A 73 20.07 -4.69 -1.91
CA VAL A 73 19.22 -5.62 -1.16
C VAL A 73 18.20 -4.86 -0.32
N VAL A 74 18.65 -3.89 0.48
CA VAL A 74 17.75 -3.07 1.33
C VAL A 74 16.70 -2.37 0.46
N ARG A 75 17.12 -1.74 -0.66
CA ARG A 75 16.18 -1.07 -1.56
C ARG A 75 15.15 -2.01 -2.16
N ALA A 76 15.57 -3.21 -2.59
CA ALA A 76 14.66 -4.19 -3.16
C ALA A 76 13.61 -4.66 -2.15
N PHE A 77 14.02 -4.99 -0.93
CA PHE A 77 13.06 -5.42 0.11
C PHE A 77 12.16 -4.28 0.59
N SER A 78 12.68 -3.06 0.72
CA SER A 78 11.86 -1.88 1.05
C SER A 78 10.81 -1.62 -0.03
N TYR A 79 11.18 -1.58 -1.31
CA TYR A 79 10.20 -1.37 -2.37
C TYR A 79 9.25 -2.55 -2.55
N PHE A 80 9.70 -3.79 -2.31
CA PHE A 80 8.78 -4.92 -2.25
C PHE A 80 7.73 -4.74 -1.15
N SER A 81 8.14 -4.29 0.04
CA SER A 81 7.21 -3.97 1.14
C SER A 81 6.22 -2.88 0.77
N HIS A 82 6.67 -1.80 0.12
CA HIS A 82 5.79 -0.73 -0.34
C HIS A 82 4.76 -1.24 -1.35
N LEU A 83 5.21 -2.03 -2.33
CA LEU A 83 4.33 -2.62 -3.35
C LEU A 83 3.32 -3.60 -2.73
N ALA A 84 3.72 -4.38 -1.73
CA ALA A 84 2.81 -5.27 -1.00
C ALA A 84 1.73 -4.48 -0.25
N ASN A 85 2.11 -3.39 0.41
CA ASN A 85 1.15 -2.50 1.10
C ASN A 85 0.14 -1.89 0.11
N ILE A 86 0.61 -1.43 -1.06
CA ILE A 86 -0.30 -0.93 -2.10
C ILE A 86 -1.29 -2.00 -2.55
N ALA A 87 -0.83 -3.24 -2.76
CA ALA A 87 -1.70 -4.34 -3.14
C ALA A 87 -2.74 -4.66 -2.05
N GLU A 88 -2.36 -4.60 -0.78
CA GLU A 88 -3.25 -4.77 0.38
C GLU A 88 -4.32 -3.66 0.43
N ASP A 89 -3.92 -2.40 0.29
CA ASP A 89 -4.84 -1.26 0.25
C ASP A 89 -5.83 -1.37 -0.92
N GLN A 90 -5.36 -1.70 -2.13
CA GLN A 90 -6.22 -1.92 -3.28
C GLN A 90 -7.18 -3.10 -3.06
N HIS A 91 -6.72 -4.16 -2.41
CA HIS A 91 -7.58 -5.28 -2.07
C HIS A 91 -8.67 -4.89 -1.06
N HIS A 92 -8.36 -4.06 -0.06
CA HIS A 92 -9.36 -3.52 0.85
C HIS A 92 -10.41 -2.68 0.10
N ILE A 93 -9.99 -1.79 -0.80
CA ILE A 93 -10.89 -0.98 -1.64
C ILE A 93 -11.78 -1.88 -2.50
N ARG A 94 -11.19 -2.86 -3.20
CA ARG A 94 -11.87 -3.85 -4.04
C ARG A 94 -12.96 -4.60 -3.25
N ARG A 95 -12.64 -5.06 -2.04
CA ARG A 95 -13.59 -5.76 -1.17
C ARG A 95 -14.72 -4.85 -0.70
N SER A 96 -14.40 -3.66 -0.21
CA SER A 96 -15.40 -2.67 0.21
C SER A 96 -16.38 -2.36 -0.91
N ARG A 97 -15.88 -2.14 -2.13
CA ARG A 97 -16.71 -1.91 -3.31
C ARG A 97 -17.60 -3.11 -3.68
N ALA A 98 -17.06 -4.33 -3.65
CA ALA A 98 -17.86 -5.53 -3.95
C ALA A 98 -19.06 -5.67 -3.00
N HIS A 99 -18.89 -5.31 -1.72
CA HIS A 99 -19.98 -5.29 -0.75
C HIS A 99 -21.03 -4.22 -1.04
N LEU A 100 -20.60 -3.01 -1.42
CA LEU A 100 -21.51 -1.93 -1.80
C LEU A 100 -22.32 -2.30 -3.06
N VAL A 101 -21.68 -2.86 -4.09
CA VAL A 101 -22.35 -3.30 -5.33
C VAL A 101 -23.36 -4.42 -5.04
N ALA A 102 -23.04 -5.33 -4.13
CA ALA A 102 -23.95 -6.41 -3.72
C ALA A 102 -25.09 -5.94 -2.81
N GLY A 103 -25.14 -4.66 -2.42
CA GLY A 103 -26.12 -4.16 -1.45
C GLY A 103 -26.00 -4.83 -0.09
N SER A 104 -24.79 -5.24 0.31
CA SER A 104 -24.55 -5.90 1.60
C SER A 104 -24.94 -4.99 2.76
N ALA A 105 -25.36 -5.58 3.88
CA ALA A 105 -25.66 -4.83 5.10
C ALA A 105 -24.45 -3.99 5.57
N PRO A 106 -24.70 -2.83 6.23
CA PRO A 106 -23.64 -2.00 6.79
C PRO A 106 -22.72 -2.80 7.72
N ARG A 107 -21.41 -2.56 7.61
CA ARG A 107 -20.38 -3.29 8.36
C ARG A 107 -19.79 -2.43 9.47
N GLU A 108 -19.21 -3.11 10.45
CA GLU A 108 -18.43 -2.48 11.51
C GLU A 108 -17.40 -1.50 10.92
N GLY A 109 -17.32 -0.30 11.51
CA GLY A 109 -16.49 0.80 11.00
C GLY A 109 -17.17 1.74 9.99
N SER A 110 -18.40 1.45 9.55
CA SER A 110 -19.19 2.37 8.70
C SER A 110 -20.20 3.19 9.50
N LEU A 111 -20.46 4.42 9.06
CA LEU A 111 -21.45 5.31 9.70
C LEU A 111 -22.87 4.70 9.75
N PRO A 112 -23.39 4.07 8.68
CA PRO A 112 -24.71 3.45 8.73
C PRO A 112 -24.79 2.29 9.74
N HIS A 113 -23.70 1.53 9.92
CA HIS A 113 -23.65 0.46 10.92
C HIS A 113 -23.66 1.03 12.35
N ALA A 114 -22.90 2.11 12.59
CA ALA A 114 -22.89 2.78 13.89
C ALA A 114 -24.27 3.35 14.25
N LEU A 115 -24.95 3.98 13.28
CA LEU A 115 -26.32 4.48 13.47
C LEU A 115 -27.31 3.33 13.73
N GLN A 116 -27.21 2.23 12.97
CA GLN A 116 -28.05 1.07 13.19
C GLN A 116 -27.87 0.49 14.60
N ALA A 117 -26.62 0.38 15.09
CA ALA A 117 -26.35 -0.10 16.44
C ALA A 117 -26.98 0.80 17.53
N VAL A 118 -27.02 2.12 17.31
CA VAL A 118 -27.70 3.06 18.22
C VAL A 118 -29.21 2.80 18.23
N PHE A 119 -29.83 2.65 17.05
CA PHE A 119 -31.27 2.36 16.98
C PHE A 119 -31.62 0.98 17.57
N ASP A 120 -30.79 -0.03 17.33
CA ASP A 120 -30.94 -1.38 17.89
C ASP A 120 -30.80 -1.39 19.43
N SER A 121 -30.09 -0.43 20.01
CA SER A 121 -30.00 -0.25 21.46
C SER A 121 -31.26 0.35 22.11
N GLY A 122 -32.27 0.71 21.30
CA GLY A 122 -33.56 1.23 21.76
C GLY A 122 -33.66 2.76 21.81
N VAL A 123 -32.64 3.48 21.31
CA VAL A 123 -32.69 4.94 21.17
C VAL A 123 -33.64 5.31 20.02
N THR A 124 -34.74 5.98 20.34
CA THR A 124 -35.74 6.44 19.34
C THR A 124 -35.83 7.97 19.26
N ASP A 125 -35.08 8.68 20.11
CA ASP A 125 -35.06 10.14 20.14
C ASP A 125 -34.18 10.71 19.03
N ALA A 126 -34.81 10.99 17.90
CA ALA A 126 -34.15 11.64 16.77
C ALA A 126 -33.63 13.05 17.12
N ALA A 127 -34.32 13.79 18.00
CA ALA A 127 -33.90 15.13 18.38
C ALA A 127 -32.63 15.11 19.25
N GLY A 128 -32.54 14.15 20.18
CA GLY A 128 -31.34 13.92 20.97
C GLY A 128 -30.14 13.49 20.11
N LEU A 129 -30.36 12.67 19.08
CA LEU A 129 -29.31 12.27 18.15
C LEU A 129 -28.78 13.45 17.32
N VAL A 130 -29.69 14.32 16.83
CA VAL A 130 -29.31 15.55 16.12
C VAL A 130 -28.51 16.49 17.05
N ALA A 131 -28.99 16.71 18.28
CA ALA A 131 -28.30 17.55 19.25
C ALA A 131 -26.91 17.02 19.62
N PHE A 132 -26.71 15.70 19.63
CA PHE A 132 -25.39 15.10 19.79
C PHE A 132 -24.47 15.45 18.62
N PHE A 133 -24.92 15.25 17.37
CA PHE A 133 -24.10 15.55 16.19
C PHE A 133 -23.83 17.06 16.01
N ASP A 134 -24.73 17.93 16.47
CA ASP A 134 -24.53 19.38 16.49
C ASP A 134 -23.36 19.81 17.40
N ALA A 135 -23.07 19.03 18.45
CA ALA A 135 -21.98 19.31 19.40
C ALA A 135 -20.77 18.38 19.23
N ALA A 136 -20.89 17.31 18.45
CA ALA A 136 -19.83 16.32 18.27
C ALA A 136 -18.65 16.92 17.49
N LEU A 137 -17.47 16.91 18.10
CA LEU A 137 -16.24 17.38 17.49
C LEU A 137 -15.21 16.25 17.46
N VAL A 138 -14.84 15.84 16.25
CA VAL A 138 -13.65 15.01 16.01
C VAL A 138 -12.59 15.91 15.41
N SER A 139 -11.49 16.12 16.15
CA SER A 139 -10.36 16.97 15.72
C SER A 139 -9.09 16.13 15.61
N PRO A 140 -8.82 15.49 14.46
CA PRO A 140 -7.59 14.75 14.25
C PRO A 140 -6.39 15.70 14.31
N VAL A 141 -5.43 15.41 15.19
CA VAL A 141 -4.17 16.16 15.26
C VAL A 141 -3.14 15.43 14.42
N LEU A 142 -2.76 16.03 13.30
CA LEU A 142 -1.66 15.51 12.48
C LEU A 142 -0.34 15.78 13.17
N THR A 143 0.39 14.71 13.49
CA THR A 143 1.73 14.80 14.04
C THR A 143 2.75 14.44 12.96
N ALA A 144 3.93 15.06 13.02
CA ALA A 144 5.03 14.62 12.18
C ALA A 144 5.46 13.21 12.63
N HIS A 145 5.51 12.25 11.71
CA HIS A 145 6.06 10.94 12.02
C HIS A 145 7.60 11.04 12.04
N PRO A 146 8.26 10.81 13.19
CA PRO A 146 9.68 11.14 13.38
C PRO A 146 10.64 10.31 12.52
N THR A 147 10.18 9.21 11.92
CA THR A 147 11.00 8.26 11.15
C THR A 147 10.55 8.04 9.71
N GLU A 148 9.37 8.51 9.30
CA GLU A 148 8.73 8.11 8.04
C GLU A 148 8.24 9.30 7.21
N VAL A 149 9.08 10.32 7.07
CA VAL A 149 8.85 11.33 6.02
C VAL A 149 9.29 10.73 4.68
N GLN A 150 8.49 9.79 4.16
CA GLN A 150 8.64 9.29 2.80
C GLN A 150 8.68 10.49 1.84
N ARG A 151 9.58 10.44 0.85
CA ARG A 151 9.71 11.54 -0.11
C ARG A 151 8.43 11.64 -0.92
N LYS A 152 7.93 12.86 -1.15
CA LYS A 152 6.80 13.13 -2.05
C LYS A 152 6.93 12.44 -3.42
N SER A 153 8.15 12.31 -3.95
CA SER A 153 8.40 11.58 -5.20
C SER A 153 8.07 10.08 -5.11
N ILE A 154 8.34 9.43 -3.97
CA ILE A 154 7.99 8.03 -3.72
C ILE A 154 6.47 7.92 -3.62
N LEU A 155 5.84 8.75 -2.78
CA LEU A 155 4.38 8.79 -2.63
C LEU A 155 3.66 9.00 -3.97
N ASN A 156 4.18 9.87 -4.84
CA ASN A 156 3.64 10.06 -6.18
C ASN A 156 3.76 8.79 -7.04
N CYS A 157 4.88 8.07 -6.97
CA CYS A 157 5.04 6.80 -7.70
C CYS A 157 4.06 5.75 -7.18
N GLU A 158 3.91 5.64 -5.86
CA GLU A 158 2.98 4.72 -5.21
C GLU A 158 1.53 5.03 -5.60
N THR A 159 1.16 6.31 -5.62
CA THR A 159 -0.17 6.77 -6.06
C THR A 159 -0.44 6.38 -7.52
N VAL A 160 0.55 6.48 -8.41
CA VAL A 160 0.42 6.06 -9.81
C VAL A 160 0.22 4.55 -9.90
N ILE A 161 0.98 3.75 -9.16
CA ILE A 161 0.84 2.28 -9.15
C ILE A 161 -0.54 1.89 -8.61
N ALA A 162 -0.97 2.48 -7.50
CA ALA A 162 -2.28 2.25 -6.90
C ALA A 162 -3.42 2.55 -7.90
N ARG A 163 -3.34 3.68 -8.61
CA ARG A 163 -4.32 4.05 -9.64
C ARG A 163 -4.37 3.04 -10.79
N LEU A 164 -3.22 2.59 -11.29
CA LEU A 164 -3.15 1.63 -12.39
C LEU A 164 -3.78 0.26 -12.00
N LEU A 165 -3.58 -0.18 -10.75
CA LEU A 165 -4.23 -1.39 -10.23
C LEU A 165 -5.74 -1.20 -10.12
N ASP A 166 -6.21 -0.06 -9.60
CA ASP A 166 -7.62 0.27 -9.50
C ASP A 166 -8.32 0.35 -10.88
N GLU A 167 -7.67 0.95 -11.88
CA GLU A 167 -8.15 0.99 -13.27
C GLU A 167 -8.29 -0.41 -13.86
N ARG A 168 -7.28 -1.26 -13.65
CA ARG A 168 -7.27 -2.67 -14.08
C ARG A 168 -8.39 -3.49 -13.45
N ASP A 169 -8.74 -3.20 -12.20
CA ASP A 169 -9.85 -3.86 -11.50
C ASP A 169 -11.23 -3.38 -11.94
N ARG A 170 -11.32 -2.14 -12.43
CA ARG A 170 -12.59 -1.48 -12.76
C ARG A 170 -13.06 -1.71 -14.18
N MET A 171 -12.15 -2.04 -15.09
CA MET A 171 -12.41 -2.08 -16.53
C MET A 171 -12.31 -3.49 -17.08
N GLN A 172 -13.20 -3.81 -18.03
CA GLN A 172 -13.01 -4.98 -18.88
C GLN A 172 -12.14 -4.57 -20.06
N LEU A 173 -10.82 -4.75 -19.91
CA LEU A 173 -9.83 -4.32 -20.89
C LEU A 173 -9.81 -5.25 -22.11
N THR A 174 -9.64 -4.67 -23.29
CA THR A 174 -9.22 -5.40 -24.49
C THR A 174 -7.77 -5.91 -24.34
N PRO A 175 -7.32 -6.88 -25.16
CA PRO A 175 -5.94 -7.37 -25.09
C PRO A 175 -4.88 -6.26 -25.29
N GLU A 176 -5.15 -5.29 -26.15
CA GLU A 176 -4.25 -4.15 -26.40
C GLU A 176 -4.18 -3.23 -25.18
N GLU A 177 -5.32 -2.89 -24.58
CA GLU A 177 -5.38 -2.07 -23.36
C GLU A 177 -4.75 -2.78 -22.16
N ALA A 178 -4.91 -4.10 -22.05
CA ALA A 178 -4.26 -4.90 -21.02
C ALA A 178 -2.73 -4.85 -21.15
N ALA A 179 -2.21 -5.02 -22.36
CA ALA A 179 -0.77 -4.89 -22.62
C ALA A 179 -0.26 -3.48 -22.32
N ALA A 180 -1.02 -2.44 -22.67
CA ALA A 180 -0.68 -1.05 -22.36
C ALA A 180 -0.68 -0.79 -20.84
N SER A 181 -1.64 -1.37 -20.10
CA SER A 181 -1.71 -1.29 -18.63
C SER A 181 -0.52 -1.98 -17.97
N ASP A 182 -0.14 -3.18 -18.43
CA ASP A 182 1.04 -3.89 -17.94
C ASP A 182 2.34 -3.09 -18.17
N GLU A 183 2.51 -2.48 -19.35
CA GLU A 183 3.68 -1.62 -19.61
C GLU A 183 3.64 -0.32 -18.80
N ALA A 184 2.46 0.24 -18.52
CA ALA A 184 2.32 1.39 -17.62
C ALA A 184 2.75 1.04 -16.19
N LEU A 185 2.34 -0.12 -15.67
CA LEU A 185 2.79 -0.63 -14.36
C LEU A 185 4.30 -0.87 -14.35
N ARG A 186 4.84 -1.51 -15.39
CA ARG A 186 6.29 -1.74 -15.51
C ARG A 186 7.08 -0.44 -15.46
N ARG A 187 6.66 0.59 -16.20
CA ARG A 187 7.28 1.93 -16.17
C ARG A 187 7.14 2.61 -14.81
N ALA A 188 6.01 2.45 -14.13
CA ALA A 188 5.81 3.02 -12.80
C ALA A 188 6.73 2.37 -11.75
N VAL A 189 6.88 1.04 -11.77
CA VAL A 189 7.81 0.30 -10.91
C VAL A 189 9.26 0.67 -11.22
N LEU A 190 9.63 0.81 -12.50
CA LEU A 190 10.95 1.31 -12.89
C LEU A 190 11.21 2.73 -12.37
N THR A 191 10.22 3.61 -12.45
CA THR A 191 10.33 4.99 -11.94
C THR A 191 10.51 5.00 -10.42
N LEU A 192 9.78 4.15 -9.70
CA LEU A 192 9.99 3.94 -8.26
C LEU A 192 11.41 3.46 -7.97
N TRP A 193 11.92 2.47 -8.73
CA TRP A 193 13.28 1.97 -8.60
C TRP A 193 14.34 3.06 -8.86
N GLN A 194 14.14 3.92 -9.86
CA GLN A 194 15.06 5.02 -10.16
C GLN A 194 14.96 6.19 -9.18
N THR A 195 13.87 6.24 -8.40
CA THR A 195 13.70 7.25 -7.36
C THR A 195 14.62 6.94 -6.17
N ARG A 196 15.35 7.96 -5.70
CA ARG A 196 16.23 7.83 -4.53
C ARG A 196 15.41 7.74 -3.25
N MET A 197 15.54 6.62 -2.53
CA MET A 197 14.86 6.37 -1.26
C MET A 197 15.31 7.33 -0.15
N LEU A 198 16.63 7.47 0.03
CA LEU A 198 17.19 8.26 1.11
C LEU A 198 17.36 9.73 0.70
N ARG A 199 17.08 10.64 1.64
CA ARG A 199 17.54 12.03 1.57
C ARG A 199 18.96 12.09 2.15
N THR A 200 19.83 12.85 1.50
CA THR A 200 21.18 13.16 2.01
C THR A 200 21.18 14.34 2.99
N ALA A 201 20.07 15.08 3.11
CA ALA A 201 19.93 16.24 3.97
C ALA A 201 18.70 16.13 4.88
N LYS A 202 18.81 16.63 6.12
CA LYS A 202 17.73 16.70 7.10
C LYS A 202 16.62 17.62 6.57
N LEU A 203 15.35 17.25 6.76
CA LEU A 203 14.23 18.14 6.42
C LEU A 203 14.28 19.39 7.30
N SER A 204 13.94 20.53 6.71
CA SER A 204 13.59 21.70 7.50
C SER A 204 12.17 21.53 8.07
N VAL A 205 11.87 22.21 9.17
CA VAL A 205 10.51 22.23 9.76
C VAL A 205 9.47 22.69 8.72
N ILE A 206 9.84 23.61 7.82
CA ILE A 206 8.98 24.08 6.74
C ILE A 206 8.64 22.96 5.75
N ASP A 207 9.59 22.07 5.45
CA ASP A 207 9.33 20.94 4.55
C ASP A 207 8.40 19.91 5.20
N GLU A 208 8.48 19.72 6.53
CA GLU A 208 7.56 18.85 7.27
C GLU A 208 6.13 19.41 7.24
N VAL A 209 5.98 20.73 7.46
CA VAL A 209 4.68 21.41 7.34
C VAL A 209 4.13 21.28 5.91
N ASN A 210 4.94 21.53 4.89
CA ASN A 210 4.51 21.41 3.49
C ASN A 210 4.13 19.98 3.10
N ASN A 211 4.81 18.97 3.63
CA ASN A 211 4.43 17.58 3.44
C ASN A 211 3.10 17.28 4.15
N GLY A 212 2.93 17.72 5.39
CA GLY A 212 1.66 17.57 6.13
C GLY A 212 0.49 18.23 5.39
N LEU A 213 0.69 19.45 4.89
CA LEU A 213 -0.30 20.18 4.10
C LEU A 213 -0.68 19.46 2.81
N SER A 214 0.24 18.71 2.20
CA SER A 214 -0.05 18.00 0.94
C SER A 214 -1.13 16.92 1.07
N TYR A 215 -1.33 16.36 2.27
CA TYR A 215 -2.40 15.39 2.52
C TYR A 215 -3.80 16.03 2.55
N PHE A 216 -3.91 17.34 2.81
CA PHE A 216 -5.20 18.03 2.81
C PHE A 216 -5.81 18.06 1.41
N ASP A 217 -5.03 18.44 0.40
CA ASP A 217 -5.50 18.55 -0.99
C ASP A 217 -5.85 17.19 -1.61
N THR A 218 -5.12 16.14 -1.25
CA THR A 218 -5.32 14.81 -1.82
C THR A 218 -6.42 14.01 -1.12
N THR A 219 -6.64 14.24 0.17
CA THR A 219 -7.54 13.41 0.99
C THR A 219 -8.59 14.24 1.71
N PHE A 220 -8.22 15.01 2.74
CA PHE A 220 -9.19 15.61 3.67
C PHE A 220 -10.18 16.56 2.99
N LEU A 221 -9.73 17.44 2.09
CA LEU A 221 -10.61 18.40 1.41
C LEU A 221 -11.60 17.73 0.44
N ARG A 222 -11.33 16.50 0.03
CA ARG A 222 -12.22 15.72 -0.85
C ARG A 222 -13.20 14.85 -0.07
N GLU A 223 -12.73 14.24 1.01
CA GLU A 223 -13.52 13.25 1.75
C GLU A 223 -14.36 13.86 2.88
N LEU A 224 -13.95 14.99 3.49
CA LEU A 224 -14.75 15.64 4.52
C LEU A 224 -16.15 16.06 4.00
N PRO A 225 -16.28 16.76 2.85
CA PRO A 225 -17.61 17.09 2.32
C PRO A 225 -18.47 15.86 2.03
N ARG A 226 -17.86 14.74 1.61
CA ARG A 226 -18.57 13.49 1.35
C ARG A 226 -19.10 12.87 2.64
N LEU A 227 -18.31 12.91 3.72
CA LEU A 227 -18.71 12.44 5.04
C LEU A 227 -19.86 13.28 5.63
N TYR A 228 -19.87 14.59 5.42
CA TYR A 228 -20.98 15.44 5.87
C TYR A 228 -22.25 15.29 5.02
N ALA A 229 -22.12 14.85 3.77
CA ALA A 229 -23.25 14.64 2.86
C ALA A 229 -23.84 13.22 2.89
N SER A 230 -23.16 12.27 3.54
CA SER A 230 -23.55 10.86 3.61
C SER A 230 -24.69 10.58 4.58
#